data_AF-A0A422M2F9-F1
#
_entry.id   AF-A0A422M2F9-F1
#
_cell.length_a   1.000
_cell.length_b   1.000
_cell.length_c   1.000
_cell.angle_alpha   90.00
_cell.angle_beta   90.00
_cell.angle_gamma   90.00
#
_symmetry.space_group_name_H-M   'P 1'
#
loop_
_entity.id
_entity.type
_entity.pdbx_description
1 polymer ?
#
loop_
_entity_poly.entity_id
_entity_poly.type
_entity_poly.pdbx_seq_one_letter_code
_entity_poly.pdbx_strand_id
1 'polypeptide(L)'
;MFKDYLKQLEDDGTAKAIRQLYDRYIDGDDAKPFVREDFVKALTKEVTAHPNAKSPELLERLAQPDFMLKQRNKANGAIPVQMQQRELDQIIKNQSVYYDWLAAPNPVEKHRKSMPYQLDELLNFRIPYYVGPLVTAKEQKAARGGVFAWMVRKDPDGNITPYNFDEKVDREASANTFIQRMKTTDTYLIGEDVLPKQSLLYQSYEVLNELNNVRVNDNKLSFDQKQQVLGELFERHNTVTIKQFVDNLLAHGDYDRIPEVRGLADEKRFLSSLSTYNQLKGILHEAIDDSDKQTDIEKIIAWSTIFEDKAIFKTKLNEISWLNAGMINSLANIRYRGWGQFSHKLLNELTLSTGRTVFEELLISSHNLMQILTDEVLKQKIAELNAHELKASGIYAAIDDAYTSPSNKKALRQVLSVIDDITNAAGQAPNWLYIETADGDGVPGKRTNSRQRKIQEIYANAAQELITGSVRGELEDKIASRADFTDRLVLYFMQGGRDIYTGEPLNIDNLSSGW
;
A
#
# COMPACT_ATOMS: atom_id res chain seq x y z
N MET A 1 30.85 15.32 37.49
CA MET A 1 31.60 15.22 36.22
C MET A 1 31.54 16.51 35.39
N PHE A 2 30.50 16.80 34.59
CA PHE A 2 30.47 18.02 33.74
C PHE A 2 30.68 19.33 34.53
N LYS A 3 29.98 19.51 35.66
CA LYS A 3 30.19 20.68 36.53
C LYS A 3 31.58 20.75 37.14
N ASP A 4 32.25 19.62 37.34
CA ASP A 4 33.61 19.56 37.90
C ASP A 4 34.65 19.85 36.83
N TYR A 5 34.41 19.38 35.59
CA TYR A 5 35.17 19.79 34.41
C TYR A 5 35.15 21.31 34.25
N LEU A 6 33.97 21.95 34.34
CA LEU A 6 33.85 23.40 34.24
C LEU A 6 34.61 24.15 35.35
N LYS A 7 34.65 23.62 36.58
CA LYS A 7 35.35 24.23 37.72
C LYS A 7 36.87 24.15 37.62
N GLN A 8 37.40 23.26 36.78
CA GLN A 8 38.85 23.05 36.58
C GLN A 8 39.37 23.78 35.33
N LEU A 9 38.54 24.61 34.70
CA LEU A 9 38.97 25.49 33.62
C LEU A 9 39.59 26.76 34.22
N GLU A 10 40.70 27.21 33.63
CA GLU A 10 41.42 28.39 34.10
C GLU A 10 40.74 29.72 33.71
N ASP A 11 39.91 29.71 32.65
CA ASP A 11 39.18 30.88 32.16
C ASP A 11 37.67 30.77 32.44
N ASP A 12 37.17 31.68 33.27
CA ASP A 12 35.75 31.80 33.62
C ASP A 12 34.86 32.12 32.40
N GLY A 13 35.40 32.83 31.40
CA GLY A 13 34.70 33.13 30.14
C GLY A 13 34.39 31.86 29.35
N THR A 14 35.41 31.01 29.19
CA THR A 14 35.32 29.69 28.54
C THR A 14 34.39 28.77 29.32
N ALA A 15 34.50 28.71 30.65
CA ALA A 15 33.60 27.91 31.49
C ALA A 15 32.12 28.34 31.31
N LYS A 16 31.86 29.65 31.20
CA LYS A 16 30.52 30.19 30.94
C LYS A 16 30.02 29.84 29.54
N ALA A 17 30.85 29.95 28.51
CA ALA A 17 30.47 29.60 27.13
C ALA A 17 30.14 28.10 26.99
N ILE A 18 30.93 27.22 27.60
CA ILE A 18 30.67 25.78 27.58
C ILE A 18 29.39 25.44 28.37
N ARG A 19 29.15 26.12 29.50
CA ARG A 19 27.89 25.97 30.25
C ARG A 19 26.67 26.37 29.42
N GLN A 20 26.77 27.44 28.62
CA GLN A 20 25.68 27.89 27.74
C GLN A 20 25.28 26.83 26.72
N LEU A 21 26.18 25.92 26.31
CA LEU A 21 25.80 24.77 25.46
C LEU A 21 24.81 23.85 26.19
N TYR A 22 25.02 23.60 27.48
CA TYR A 22 24.10 22.80 28.28
C TYR A 22 22.78 23.52 28.52
N ASP A 23 22.83 24.81 28.87
CA ASP A 23 21.62 25.62 29.08
C ASP A 23 20.78 25.64 27.78
N ARG A 24 21.41 25.87 26.62
CA ARG A 24 20.76 25.79 25.31
C ARG A 24 20.20 24.40 25.01
N TYR A 25 20.88 23.33 25.41
CA TYR A 25 20.39 21.97 25.21
C TYR A 25 19.15 21.71 26.07
N ILE A 26 19.08 22.20 27.31
CA ILE A 26 17.93 22.00 28.20
C ILE A 26 16.77 22.89 27.81
N ASP A 27 17.02 24.20 27.74
CA ASP A 27 16.00 25.26 27.62
C ASP A 27 15.51 25.45 26.17
N GLY A 28 16.35 25.08 25.19
CA GLY A 28 16.07 25.31 23.78
C GLY A 28 16.44 26.71 23.31
N ASP A 29 16.15 26.99 22.04
CA ASP A 29 16.39 28.27 21.36
C ASP A 29 15.29 28.43 20.30
N ASP A 30 14.77 29.65 20.10
CA ASP A 30 13.65 29.95 19.19
C ASP A 30 14.01 29.73 17.71
N ALA A 31 15.31 29.75 17.37
CA ALA A 31 15.76 29.69 15.99
C ALA A 31 15.89 28.26 15.43
N LYS A 32 16.32 27.28 16.25
CA LYS A 32 16.51 25.88 15.83
C LYS A 32 16.61 24.95 17.04
N PRO A 33 15.96 23.77 17.03
CA PRO A 33 16.11 22.77 18.10
C PRO A 33 17.58 22.35 18.23
N PHE A 34 18.18 22.58 19.40
CA PHE A 34 19.51 22.09 19.73
C PHE A 34 19.41 20.65 20.24
N VAL A 35 19.49 19.70 19.31
CA VAL A 35 19.32 18.27 19.59
C VAL A 35 20.57 17.66 20.24
N ARG A 36 20.43 16.44 20.78
CA ARG A 36 21.52 15.78 21.53
C ARG A 36 22.78 15.63 20.68
N GLU A 37 22.65 15.24 19.42
CA GLU A 37 23.77 15.04 18.51
C GLU A 37 24.57 16.34 18.32
N ASP A 38 23.87 17.47 18.17
CA ASP A 38 24.48 18.80 18.06
C ASP A 38 25.14 19.23 19.38
N PHE A 39 24.49 18.96 20.52
CA PHE A 39 25.04 19.22 21.85
C PHE A 39 26.32 18.42 22.13
N VAL A 40 26.29 17.11 21.88
CA VAL A 40 27.46 16.23 22.07
C VAL A 40 28.59 16.66 21.14
N LYS A 41 28.30 16.96 19.86
CA LYS A 41 29.31 17.42 18.91
C LYS A 41 29.96 18.74 19.37
N ALA A 42 29.14 19.71 19.80
CA ALA A 42 29.64 20.99 20.30
C ALA A 42 30.47 20.81 21.58
N LEU A 43 29.96 20.04 22.55
CA LEU A 43 30.66 19.82 23.80
C LEU A 43 31.95 19.01 23.63
N THR A 44 31.97 17.99 22.78
CA THR A 44 33.19 17.24 22.44
C THR A 44 34.27 18.17 21.88
N LYS A 45 33.90 19.09 20.97
CA LYS A 45 34.84 20.07 20.42
C LYS A 45 35.45 20.94 21.51
N GLU A 46 34.64 21.48 22.41
CA GLU A 46 35.11 22.34 23.51
C GLU A 46 35.99 21.57 24.52
N VAL A 47 35.60 20.33 24.86
CA VAL A 47 36.36 19.48 25.80
C VAL A 47 37.72 19.07 25.24
N THR A 48 37.82 18.87 23.92
CA THR A 48 39.09 18.60 23.23
C THR A 48 39.95 19.86 23.12
N ALA A 49 39.35 21.04 22.89
CA ALA A 49 40.07 22.30 22.81
C ALA A 49 40.61 22.78 24.17
N HIS A 50 39.91 22.45 25.26
CA HIS A 50 40.24 22.84 26.64
C HIS A 50 40.36 21.61 27.54
N PRO A 51 41.43 20.81 27.41
CA PRO A 51 41.61 19.57 28.16
C PRO A 51 42.01 19.84 29.62
N ASN A 52 41.46 19.07 30.55
CA ASN A 52 41.89 19.01 31.94
C ASN A 52 41.80 17.57 32.48
N ALA A 53 42.04 17.38 33.78
CA ALA A 53 42.03 16.06 34.42
C ALA A 53 40.70 15.29 34.28
N LYS A 54 39.58 15.98 33.99
CA LYS A 54 38.25 15.38 33.79
C LYS A 54 37.87 15.15 32.33
N SER A 55 38.64 15.65 31.37
CA SER A 55 38.33 15.50 29.95
C SER A 55 38.26 14.04 29.47
N PRO A 56 39.17 13.12 29.84
CA PRO A 56 39.10 11.73 29.36
C PRO A 56 37.79 11.03 29.78
N GLU A 57 37.42 11.18 31.05
CA GLU A 57 36.18 10.62 31.63
C GLU A 57 34.92 11.21 30.95
N LEU A 58 34.93 12.53 30.68
CA LEU A 58 33.82 13.22 30.04
C LEU A 58 33.67 12.84 28.55
N LEU A 59 34.77 12.71 27.81
CA LEU A 59 34.76 12.30 26.40
C LEU A 59 34.25 10.86 26.24
N GLU A 60 34.65 9.95 27.12
CA GLU A 60 34.13 8.58 27.14
C GLU A 60 32.62 8.58 27.38
N ARG A 61 32.13 9.36 28.34
CA ARG A 61 30.70 9.43 28.63
C ARG A 61 29.91 10.10 27.49
N LEU A 62 30.47 11.11 26.83
CA LEU A 62 29.85 11.77 25.66
C LEU A 62 29.65 10.83 24.47
N ALA A 63 30.54 9.85 24.28
CA ALA A 63 30.40 8.83 23.24
C ALA A 63 29.23 7.87 23.49
N GLN A 64 28.79 7.71 24.74
CA GLN A 64 27.70 6.80 25.09
C GLN A 64 26.35 7.45 24.79
N PRO A 65 25.39 6.74 24.14
CA PRO A 65 24.12 7.32 23.69
C PRO A 65 23.17 7.72 24.83
N ASP A 66 23.38 7.19 26.03
CA ASP A 66 22.56 7.43 27.22
C ASP A 66 22.99 8.66 28.04
N PHE A 67 24.13 9.27 27.71
CA PHE A 67 24.60 10.44 28.45
C PHE A 67 23.74 11.68 28.18
N MET A 68 23.36 12.36 29.27
CA MET A 68 22.52 13.57 29.28
C MET A 68 21.25 13.46 28.43
N LEU A 69 20.63 12.28 28.38
CA LEU A 69 19.33 12.12 27.74
C LEU A 69 18.24 12.92 28.45
N LYS A 70 17.44 13.64 27.67
CA LYS A 70 16.18 14.19 28.18
C LYS A 70 15.22 13.05 28.48
N GLN A 71 14.48 13.19 29.59
CA GLN A 71 13.44 12.24 29.97
C GLN A 71 12.37 12.08 28.88
N ARG A 72 12.07 13.14 28.11
CA ARG A 72 11.20 13.09 26.94
C ARG A 72 12.05 13.18 25.68
N ASN A 73 12.11 12.10 24.92
CA ASN A 73 12.83 12.03 23.66
C ASN A 73 12.03 11.18 22.65
N LYS A 74 12.42 11.22 21.37
CA LYS A 74 11.74 10.50 20.30
C LYS A 74 11.75 8.98 20.49
N ALA A 75 12.81 8.41 21.08
CA ALA A 75 12.92 6.98 21.30
C ALA A 75 11.87 6.46 22.30
N ASN A 76 11.40 7.30 23.23
CA ASN A 76 10.31 6.92 24.14
C ASN A 76 8.99 6.61 23.41
N GLY A 77 8.81 7.06 22.17
CA GLY A 77 7.63 6.71 21.36
C GLY A 77 7.56 5.22 20.99
N ALA A 78 8.66 4.48 21.11
CA ALA A 78 8.70 3.04 20.88
C ALA A 78 8.28 2.21 22.09
N ILE A 79 8.03 2.83 23.26
CA ILE A 79 7.62 2.13 24.47
C ILE A 79 6.18 1.60 24.27
N PRO A 80 5.95 0.27 24.34
CA PRO A 80 4.63 -0.30 24.19
C PRO A 80 3.71 0.11 25.35
N VAL A 81 2.42 0.36 25.05
CA VAL A 81 1.41 0.75 26.05
C VAL A 81 1.29 -0.26 27.19
N GLN A 82 1.59 -1.53 26.93
CA GLN A 82 1.57 -2.62 27.92
C GLN A 82 2.55 -2.38 29.08
N MET A 83 3.67 -1.68 28.85
CA MET A 83 4.58 -1.30 29.93
C MET A 83 3.94 -0.27 30.86
N GLN A 84 3.25 0.72 30.29
CA GLN A 84 2.52 1.73 31.06
C GLN A 84 1.34 1.11 31.81
N GLN A 85 0.64 0.15 31.21
CA GLN A 85 -0.44 -0.58 31.88
C GLN A 85 0.08 -1.33 33.11
N ARG A 86 1.21 -2.03 33.01
CA ARG A 86 1.80 -2.74 34.16
C ARG A 86 2.15 -1.81 35.31
N GLU A 87 2.65 -0.62 35.01
CA GLU A 87 2.91 0.40 36.04
C GLU A 87 1.61 0.93 36.65
N LEU A 88 0.60 1.21 35.83
CA LEU A 88 -0.73 1.65 36.28
C LEU A 88 -1.38 0.60 37.19
N ASP A 89 -1.36 -0.67 36.81
CA ASP A 89 -1.87 -1.78 37.61
C ASP A 89 -1.21 -1.84 38.99
N GLN A 90 0.11 -1.62 39.05
CA GLN A 90 0.85 -1.64 40.31
C GLN A 90 0.50 -0.42 41.18
N ILE A 91 0.33 0.75 40.57
CA ILE A 91 -0.12 1.96 41.27
C ILE A 91 -1.53 1.73 41.84
N ILE A 92 -2.46 1.19 41.06
CA ILE A 92 -3.82 0.86 41.50
C ILE A 92 -3.78 -0.12 42.68
N LYS A 93 -3.02 -1.21 42.57
CA LYS A 93 -2.87 -2.18 43.68
C LYS A 93 -2.38 -1.51 44.96
N ASN A 94 -1.37 -0.66 44.87
CA ASN A 94 -0.81 0.01 46.03
C ASN A 94 -1.76 1.06 46.64
N GLN A 95 -2.51 1.79 45.80
CA GLN A 95 -3.35 2.91 46.22
C GLN A 95 -4.79 2.50 46.56
N SER A 96 -5.25 1.36 46.07
CA SER A 96 -6.60 0.84 46.33
C SER A 96 -6.89 0.62 47.81
N VAL A 97 -5.86 0.39 48.63
CA VAL A 97 -5.96 0.31 50.11
C VAL A 97 -6.52 1.60 50.72
N TYR A 98 -6.30 2.75 50.06
CA TYR A 98 -6.78 4.06 50.51
C TYR A 98 -7.98 4.56 49.72
N TYR A 99 -8.09 4.13 48.45
CA TYR A 99 -9.09 4.59 47.50
C TYR A 99 -9.68 3.41 46.73
N ASP A 100 -10.69 2.76 47.32
CA ASP A 100 -11.30 1.54 46.76
C ASP A 100 -11.76 1.69 45.31
N TRP A 101 -12.21 2.89 44.91
CA TRP A 101 -12.68 3.17 43.55
C TRP A 101 -11.60 2.94 42.47
N LEU A 102 -10.30 3.02 42.82
CA LEU A 102 -9.21 2.75 41.88
C LEU A 102 -9.21 1.29 41.42
N ALA A 103 -9.61 0.37 42.30
CA ALA A 103 -9.70 -1.06 42.01
C ALA A 103 -11.04 -1.45 41.37
N ALA A 104 -11.85 -0.49 40.91
CA ALA A 104 -13.09 -0.77 40.21
C ALA A 104 -12.82 -1.72 39.01
N PRO A 105 -13.55 -2.85 38.90
CA PRO A 105 -13.31 -3.83 37.85
C PRO A 105 -13.64 -3.24 36.49
N ASN A 106 -12.93 -3.67 35.44
CA ASN A 106 -13.21 -3.24 34.08
C ASN A 106 -14.66 -3.59 33.68
N PRO A 107 -15.51 -2.63 33.28
CA PRO A 107 -16.88 -2.90 32.86
C PRO A 107 -16.97 -3.90 31.69
N VAL A 108 -15.98 -3.91 30.80
CA VAL A 108 -15.94 -4.77 29.61
C VAL A 108 -15.49 -6.19 29.98
N GLU A 109 -16.43 -7.10 30.19
CA GLU A 109 -16.18 -8.47 30.70
C GLU A 109 -15.12 -9.25 29.94
N LYS A 110 -15.19 -9.20 28.60
CA LYS A 110 -14.24 -9.88 27.71
C LYS A 110 -12.79 -9.38 27.84
N HIS A 111 -12.57 -8.17 28.36
CA HIS A 111 -11.24 -7.59 28.52
C HIS A 111 -10.69 -7.75 29.94
N ARG A 112 -11.54 -8.01 30.95
CA ARG A 112 -11.17 -8.13 32.39
C ARG A 112 -9.95 -9.02 32.65
N LYS A 113 -9.75 -10.08 31.86
CA LYS A 113 -8.60 -10.98 32.02
C LYS A 113 -7.26 -10.30 31.77
N SER A 114 -7.19 -9.42 30.77
CA SER A 114 -5.96 -8.70 30.39
C SER A 114 -5.94 -7.24 30.86
N MET A 115 -7.09 -6.70 31.24
CA MET A 115 -7.32 -5.32 31.65
C MET A 115 -8.26 -5.36 32.87
N PRO A 116 -7.74 -5.71 34.07
CA PRO A 116 -8.57 -5.99 35.24
C PRO A 116 -9.34 -4.78 35.77
N TYR A 117 -8.80 -3.56 35.63
CA TYR A 117 -9.37 -2.34 36.19
C TYR A 117 -10.07 -1.48 35.14
N GLN A 118 -11.06 -0.70 35.57
CA GLN A 118 -11.78 0.25 34.70
C GLN A 118 -10.86 1.26 34.01
N LEU A 119 -9.76 1.65 34.66
CA LEU A 119 -8.79 2.58 34.07
C LEU A 119 -7.96 1.95 32.95
N ASP A 120 -7.79 0.63 32.94
CA ASP A 120 -7.03 -0.08 31.91
C ASP A 120 -7.72 0.02 30.55
N GLU A 121 -9.05 0.01 30.53
CA GLU A 121 -9.83 0.19 29.31
C GLU A 121 -9.58 1.58 28.71
N LEU A 122 -9.50 2.64 29.54
CA LEU A 122 -9.22 3.99 29.04
C LEU A 122 -7.83 4.10 28.42
N LEU A 123 -6.84 3.44 29.02
CA LEU A 123 -5.45 3.46 28.54
C LEU A 123 -5.30 2.70 27.21
N ASN A 124 -5.98 1.57 27.08
CA ASN A 124 -5.76 0.64 25.97
C ASN A 124 -6.80 0.76 24.84
N PHE A 125 -7.95 1.39 25.08
CA PHE A 125 -8.98 1.49 24.08
C PHE A 125 -8.51 2.28 22.86
N ARG A 126 -8.65 1.66 21.69
CA ARG A 126 -8.31 2.27 20.40
C ARG A 126 -9.52 2.17 19.48
N ILE A 127 -9.96 3.33 18.98
CA ILE A 127 -11.00 3.37 17.96
C ILE A 127 -10.49 2.64 16.71
N PRO A 128 -11.18 1.60 16.25
CA PRO A 128 -10.73 0.88 15.08
C PRO A 128 -10.82 1.75 13.82
N TYR A 129 -9.83 1.69 12.93
CA TYR A 129 -9.72 2.59 11.79
C TYR A 129 -10.90 2.49 10.81
N TYR A 130 -11.47 1.29 10.65
CA TYR A 130 -12.64 1.02 9.81
C TYR A 130 -13.95 1.52 10.43
N VAL A 131 -13.94 1.94 11.70
CA VAL A 131 -15.07 2.64 12.32
C VAL A 131 -14.99 4.13 12.01
N GLY A 132 -13.80 4.72 12.13
CA GLY A 132 -13.59 6.13 11.86
C GLY A 132 -14.13 7.05 12.97
N PRO A 133 -14.30 8.35 12.69
CA PRO A 133 -14.74 9.34 13.67
C PRO A 133 -16.11 9.06 14.29
N LEU A 134 -16.22 9.22 15.62
CA LEU A 134 -17.41 8.90 16.41
C LEU A 134 -18.39 10.08 16.51
N VAL A 135 -18.91 10.54 15.38
CA VAL A 135 -19.85 11.67 15.32
C VAL A 135 -21.27 11.28 15.76
N THR A 136 -22.07 12.26 16.14
CA THR A 136 -23.52 12.09 16.35
C THR A 136 -24.27 12.03 15.03
N ALA A 137 -25.47 11.45 15.04
CA ALA A 137 -26.34 11.41 13.84
C ALA A 137 -26.69 12.82 13.33
N LYS A 138 -26.77 13.82 14.22
CA LYS A 138 -27.02 15.22 13.86
C LYS A 138 -25.82 15.84 13.14
N GLU A 139 -24.60 15.62 13.64
CA GLU A 139 -23.36 16.11 13.01
C GLU A 139 -23.13 15.44 11.65
N GLN A 140 -23.42 14.14 11.55
CA GLN A 140 -23.32 13.41 10.28
C GLN A 140 -24.29 13.97 9.23
N LYS A 141 -25.51 14.33 9.62
CA LYS A 141 -26.50 14.98 8.74
C LYS A 141 -26.17 16.44 8.40
N ALA A 142 -25.50 17.15 9.31
CA ALA A 142 -25.13 18.56 9.11
C ALA A 142 -23.92 18.74 8.18
N ALA A 143 -23.06 17.72 8.05
CA ALA A 143 -21.89 17.73 7.17
C ALA A 143 -22.29 17.58 5.69
N ARG A 144 -22.80 18.67 5.08
CA ARG A 144 -23.10 18.75 3.63
C ARG A 144 -21.80 18.83 2.81
N GLY A 145 -21.26 17.69 2.40
CA GLY A 145 -20.23 17.62 1.34
C GLY A 145 -18.81 17.26 1.78
N GLY A 146 -18.62 16.66 2.96
CA GLY A 146 -17.29 16.26 3.44
C GLY A 146 -17.38 15.29 4.61
N VAL A 147 -18.21 14.25 4.47
CA VAL A 147 -18.48 13.32 5.57
C VAL A 147 -17.25 12.46 5.80
N PHE A 148 -16.37 12.84 6.71
CA PHE A 148 -15.24 12.01 7.18
C PHE A 148 -15.66 10.92 8.16
N ALA A 149 -16.97 10.79 8.46
CA ALA A 149 -17.50 9.86 9.44
C ALA A 149 -18.49 8.87 8.82
N TRP A 150 -18.11 7.59 8.79
CA TRP A 150 -18.90 6.49 8.24
C TRP A 150 -19.30 5.45 9.28
N MET A 151 -18.99 5.74 10.55
CA MET A 151 -19.42 4.94 11.67
C MET A 151 -20.95 4.84 11.69
N VAL A 152 -21.44 3.62 11.90
CA VAL A 152 -22.85 3.31 12.06
C VAL A 152 -23.11 3.04 13.54
N ARG A 153 -24.08 3.77 14.11
CA ARG A 153 -24.52 3.57 15.49
C ARG A 153 -25.63 2.53 15.53
N LYS A 154 -25.61 1.65 16.55
CA LYS A 154 -26.75 0.78 16.88
C LYS A 154 -27.89 1.58 17.50
N ASP A 155 -27.53 2.58 18.31
CA ASP A 155 -28.45 3.51 18.96
C ASP A 155 -28.09 4.95 18.55
N PRO A 156 -29.02 5.70 17.91
CA PRO A 156 -28.75 7.06 17.43
C PRO A 156 -28.40 8.04 18.56
N ASP A 157 -28.81 7.76 19.81
CA ASP A 157 -28.65 8.65 20.95
C ASP A 157 -27.63 8.14 21.99
N GLY A 158 -27.06 9.10 22.73
CA GLY A 158 -26.15 8.84 23.84
C GLY A 158 -24.65 8.86 23.49
N ASN A 159 -23.85 9.02 24.54
CA ASN A 159 -22.39 9.14 24.44
C ASN A 159 -21.75 7.76 24.22
N ILE A 160 -20.81 7.72 23.28
CA ILE A 160 -19.93 6.57 23.10
C ILE A 160 -18.73 6.75 24.01
N THR A 161 -18.45 5.74 24.82
CA THR A 161 -17.28 5.64 25.69
C THR A 161 -16.51 4.36 25.37
N PRO A 162 -15.25 4.22 25.82
CA PRO A 162 -14.52 2.96 25.73
C PRO A 162 -15.30 1.75 26.30
N TYR A 163 -16.09 1.98 27.35
CA TYR A 163 -16.80 0.92 28.07
C TYR A 163 -18.04 0.39 27.34
N ASN A 164 -18.72 1.24 26.58
CA ASN A 164 -19.98 0.89 25.89
C ASN A 164 -19.83 0.82 24.37
N PHE A 165 -18.59 0.84 23.86
CA PHE A 165 -18.31 0.99 22.44
C PHE A 165 -19.03 -0.05 21.59
N ASP A 166 -18.90 -1.34 21.91
CA ASP A 166 -19.53 -2.42 21.13
C ASP A 166 -21.07 -2.49 21.30
N GLU A 167 -21.62 -1.86 22.33
CA GLU A 167 -23.06 -1.73 22.55
C GLU A 167 -23.66 -0.61 21.69
N LYS A 168 -22.93 0.50 21.54
CA LYS A 168 -23.40 1.70 20.84
C LYS A 168 -22.99 1.75 19.36
N VAL A 169 -21.89 1.12 18.99
CA VAL A 169 -21.34 1.13 17.63
C VAL A 169 -21.58 -0.20 16.94
N ASP A 170 -22.12 -0.14 15.73
CA ASP A 170 -22.20 -1.28 14.83
C ASP A 170 -20.90 -1.39 14.03
N ARG A 171 -19.98 -2.23 14.53
CA ARG A 171 -18.68 -2.44 13.90
C ARG A 171 -18.78 -3.08 12.52
N GLU A 172 -19.76 -3.96 12.32
CA GLU A 172 -19.95 -4.67 11.06
C GLU A 172 -20.52 -3.72 10.00
N ALA A 173 -21.56 -2.97 10.34
CA ALA A 173 -22.11 -1.96 9.43
C ALA A 173 -21.12 -0.83 9.16
N SER A 174 -20.34 -0.41 10.16
CA SER A 174 -19.25 0.57 9.96
C SER A 174 -18.18 0.03 9.03
N ALA A 175 -17.76 -1.23 9.21
CA ALA A 175 -16.79 -1.90 8.34
C ALA A 175 -17.30 -2.02 6.89
N ASN A 176 -18.59 -2.32 6.70
CA ASN A 176 -19.23 -2.34 5.38
C ASN A 176 -19.23 -0.96 4.72
N THR A 177 -19.56 0.08 5.48
CA THR A 177 -19.54 1.45 4.97
C THR A 177 -18.10 1.89 4.64
N PHE A 178 -17.13 1.48 5.46
CA PHE A 178 -15.71 1.68 5.18
C PHE A 178 -15.27 0.99 3.88
N ILE A 179 -15.68 -0.26 3.64
CA ILE A 179 -15.41 -0.98 2.39
C ILE A 179 -15.86 -0.16 1.19
N GLN A 180 -17.11 0.31 1.17
CA GLN A 180 -17.65 1.05 0.02
C GLN A 180 -16.89 2.35 -0.25
N ARG A 181 -16.39 3.01 0.80
CA ARG A 181 -15.60 4.24 0.65
C ARG A 181 -14.18 4.03 0.15
N MET A 182 -13.64 2.81 0.31
CA MET A 182 -12.28 2.48 -0.06
C MET A 182 -12.16 2.01 -1.52
N LYS A 183 -13.28 1.70 -2.17
CA LYS A 183 -13.28 1.28 -3.56
C LYS A 183 -13.06 2.50 -4.46
N THR A 184 -12.29 2.30 -5.51
CA THR A 184 -11.94 3.33 -6.50
C THR A 184 -12.77 3.15 -7.77
N THR A 185 -12.94 4.23 -8.52
CA THR A 185 -13.75 4.23 -9.75
C THR A 185 -13.05 3.58 -10.93
N ASP A 186 -13.83 2.87 -11.76
CA ASP A 186 -13.42 2.31 -13.05
C ASP A 186 -12.94 3.39 -14.03
N THR A 187 -11.97 3.02 -14.86
CA THR A 187 -11.39 3.88 -15.90
C THR A 187 -12.39 4.30 -16.98
N TYR A 188 -13.31 3.41 -17.35
CA TYR A 188 -14.30 3.62 -18.41
C TYR A 188 -15.71 3.86 -17.90
N LEU A 189 -16.05 3.40 -16.69
CA LEU A 189 -17.39 3.54 -16.12
C LEU A 189 -17.39 4.42 -14.86
N ILE A 190 -17.99 5.60 -14.96
CA ILE A 190 -18.15 6.53 -13.84
C ILE A 190 -19.09 5.89 -12.81
N GLY A 191 -18.73 5.97 -11.53
CA GLY A 191 -19.54 5.46 -10.42
C GLY A 191 -19.44 3.95 -10.17
N GLU A 192 -18.74 3.21 -11.04
CA GLU A 192 -18.52 1.77 -10.85
C GLU A 192 -17.21 1.49 -10.11
N ASP A 193 -17.24 0.54 -9.19
CA ASP A 193 -16.07 0.15 -8.41
C ASP A 193 -15.15 -0.78 -9.20
N VAL A 194 -13.84 -0.52 -9.17
CA VAL A 194 -12.85 -1.46 -9.70
C VAL A 194 -12.76 -2.73 -8.86
N LEU A 195 -12.38 -3.81 -9.52
CA LEU A 195 -12.05 -5.07 -8.85
C LEU A 195 -10.69 -4.99 -8.15
N PRO A 196 -10.47 -5.74 -7.06
CA PRO A 196 -9.13 -6.00 -6.55
C PRO A 196 -8.24 -6.57 -7.64
N LYS A 197 -6.94 -6.26 -7.64
CA LYS A 197 -6.01 -6.81 -8.64
C LYS A 197 -5.94 -8.34 -8.58
N GLN A 198 -6.26 -8.91 -7.42
CA GLN A 198 -6.26 -10.33 -7.13
C GLN A 198 -7.62 -10.99 -7.33
N SER A 199 -8.64 -10.27 -7.80
CA SER A 199 -9.92 -10.85 -8.24
C SER A 199 -9.66 -11.99 -9.25
N LEU A 200 -10.47 -13.05 -9.18
CA LEU A 200 -10.36 -14.16 -10.12
C LEU A 200 -10.70 -13.68 -11.52
N LEU A 201 -11.78 -12.89 -11.66
CA LEU A 201 -12.15 -12.28 -12.93
C LEU A 201 -11.04 -11.36 -13.46
N TYR A 202 -10.44 -10.54 -12.60
CA TYR A 202 -9.40 -9.60 -13.02
C TYR A 202 -8.11 -10.31 -13.46
N GLN A 203 -7.66 -11.33 -12.73
CA GLN A 203 -6.49 -12.13 -13.13
C GLN A 203 -6.74 -12.90 -14.43
N SER A 204 -7.92 -13.50 -14.58
CA SER A 204 -8.30 -14.20 -15.82
C SER A 204 -8.36 -13.24 -17.01
N TYR A 205 -8.86 -12.02 -16.80
CA TYR A 205 -8.78 -10.95 -17.78
C TYR A 205 -7.32 -10.64 -18.18
N GLU A 206 -6.43 -10.42 -17.21
CA GLU A 206 -5.01 -10.10 -17.50
C GLU A 206 -4.34 -11.22 -18.31
N VAL A 207 -4.61 -12.48 -17.96
CA VAL A 207 -4.09 -13.65 -18.68
C VAL A 207 -4.61 -13.71 -20.11
N LEU A 208 -5.92 -13.63 -20.31
CA LEU A 208 -6.51 -13.68 -21.65
C LEU A 208 -6.05 -12.51 -22.52
N ASN A 209 -5.94 -11.32 -21.94
CA ASN A 209 -5.47 -10.13 -22.64
C ASN A 209 -3.99 -10.27 -23.07
N GLU A 210 -3.14 -10.87 -22.23
CA GLU A 210 -1.75 -11.19 -22.60
C GLU A 210 -1.70 -12.27 -23.68
N LEU A 211 -2.46 -13.37 -23.53
CA LEU A 211 -2.54 -14.47 -24.51
C LEU A 211 -3.03 -13.98 -25.88
N ASN A 212 -4.01 -13.09 -25.94
CA ASN A 212 -4.50 -12.53 -27.20
C ASN A 212 -3.45 -11.67 -27.93
N ASN A 213 -2.39 -11.22 -27.24
CA ASN A 213 -1.27 -10.55 -27.88
C ASN A 213 -0.24 -11.52 -28.45
N VAL A 214 -0.13 -12.74 -27.90
CA VAL A 214 0.82 -13.77 -28.33
C VAL A 214 0.57 -14.21 -29.76
N ARG A 215 1.67 -14.48 -30.48
CA ARG A 215 1.68 -15.10 -31.79
C ARG A 215 2.60 -16.32 -31.79
N VAL A 216 2.12 -17.42 -32.35
CA VAL A 216 2.87 -18.67 -32.52
C VAL A 216 2.98 -18.97 -34.01
N ASN A 217 4.20 -18.92 -34.55
CA ASN A 217 4.46 -18.88 -36.00
C ASN A 217 3.59 -17.83 -36.72
N ASP A 218 3.61 -16.60 -36.19
CA ASP A 218 2.82 -15.42 -36.62
C ASP A 218 1.28 -15.53 -36.51
N ASN A 219 0.75 -16.70 -36.17
CA ASN A 219 -0.68 -16.93 -35.97
C ASN A 219 -1.11 -16.61 -34.52
N LYS A 220 -2.33 -16.09 -34.38
CA LYS A 220 -2.96 -15.90 -33.07
C LYS A 220 -3.46 -17.23 -32.51
N LEU A 221 -3.55 -17.32 -31.19
CA LEU A 221 -4.07 -18.50 -30.51
C LEU A 221 -5.57 -18.68 -30.80
N SER A 222 -5.97 -19.93 -31.01
CA SER A 222 -7.38 -20.31 -31.12
C SER A 222 -8.07 -20.29 -29.74
N PHE A 223 -9.39 -20.39 -29.74
CA PHE A 223 -10.17 -20.59 -28.52
C PHE A 223 -9.71 -21.86 -27.75
N ASP A 224 -9.58 -22.98 -28.46
CA ASP A 224 -9.19 -24.27 -27.87
C ASP A 224 -7.79 -24.20 -27.24
N GLN A 225 -6.83 -23.58 -27.94
CA GLN A 225 -5.47 -23.38 -27.42
C GLN A 225 -5.46 -22.51 -26.16
N LYS A 226 -6.31 -21.47 -26.09
CA LYS A 226 -6.42 -20.64 -24.89
C LYS A 226 -7.03 -21.39 -23.71
N GLN A 227 -8.10 -22.15 -23.93
CA GLN A 227 -8.69 -22.97 -22.87
C GLN A 227 -7.71 -24.01 -22.34
N GLN A 228 -6.99 -24.70 -23.24
CA GLN A 228 -5.94 -25.64 -22.88
C GLN A 228 -4.86 -24.98 -22.02
N VAL A 229 -4.31 -23.87 -22.48
CA VAL A 229 -3.24 -23.16 -21.78
C VAL A 229 -3.70 -22.64 -20.41
N LEU A 230 -4.94 -22.15 -20.30
CA LEU A 230 -5.52 -21.74 -19.02
C LEU A 230 -5.56 -22.91 -18.02
N GLY A 231 -6.21 -24.02 -18.39
CA GLY A 231 -6.43 -25.14 -17.47
C GLY A 231 -5.19 -25.99 -17.18
N GLU A 232 -4.29 -26.13 -18.16
CA GLU A 232 -3.13 -27.00 -18.01
C GLU A 232 -1.88 -26.29 -17.49
N LEU A 233 -1.78 -24.98 -17.70
CA LEU A 233 -0.62 -24.20 -17.26
C LEU A 233 -0.97 -23.20 -16.17
N PHE A 234 -1.88 -22.26 -16.44
CA PHE A 234 -2.14 -21.15 -15.51
C PHE A 234 -2.84 -21.58 -14.22
N GLU A 235 -3.75 -22.55 -14.28
CA GLU A 235 -4.42 -23.17 -13.13
C GLU A 235 -3.52 -24.15 -12.34
N ARG A 236 -2.29 -24.40 -12.82
CA ARG A 236 -1.32 -25.30 -12.17
C ARG A 236 -0.05 -24.59 -11.69
N HIS A 237 0.25 -23.44 -12.27
CA HIS A 237 1.49 -22.72 -12.05
C HIS A 237 1.26 -21.22 -11.86
N ASN A 238 1.82 -20.66 -10.78
CA ASN A 238 1.82 -19.20 -10.55
C ASN A 238 2.71 -18.42 -11.52
N THR A 239 3.60 -19.09 -12.24
CA THR A 239 4.45 -18.49 -13.27
C THR A 239 4.56 -19.47 -14.41
N VAL A 240 4.10 -19.05 -15.59
CA VAL A 240 4.15 -19.85 -16.81
C VAL A 240 5.32 -19.34 -17.66
N THR A 241 6.32 -20.19 -17.88
CA THR A 241 7.45 -19.87 -18.77
C THR A 241 7.10 -20.13 -20.22
N ILE A 242 7.77 -19.45 -21.15
CA ILE A 242 7.56 -19.69 -22.59
C ILE A 242 7.93 -21.12 -22.97
N LYS A 243 8.90 -21.71 -22.28
CA LYS A 243 9.24 -23.13 -22.44
C LYS A 243 8.04 -24.03 -22.10
N GLN A 244 7.42 -23.87 -20.94
CA GLN A 244 6.24 -24.67 -20.55
C GLN A 244 5.08 -24.48 -21.52
N PHE A 245 4.88 -23.26 -22.00
CA PHE A 245 3.86 -22.94 -23.00
C PHE A 245 4.12 -23.66 -24.33
N VAL A 246 5.35 -23.60 -24.85
CA VAL A 246 5.73 -24.31 -26.08
C VAL A 246 5.64 -25.83 -25.89
N ASP A 247 6.16 -26.36 -24.80
CA ASP A 247 6.12 -27.80 -24.50
C ASP A 247 4.66 -28.29 -24.42
N ASN A 248 3.74 -27.49 -23.89
CA ASN A 248 2.30 -27.80 -23.84
C ASN A 248 1.66 -27.87 -25.23
N LEU A 249 1.94 -26.90 -26.11
CA LEU A 249 1.43 -26.90 -27.48
C LEU A 249 1.96 -28.11 -28.29
N LEU A 250 3.23 -28.47 -28.10
CA LEU A 250 3.82 -29.65 -28.75
C LEU A 250 3.20 -30.95 -28.23
N ALA A 251 2.95 -31.04 -26.92
CA ALA A 251 2.36 -32.23 -26.30
C ALA A 251 0.93 -32.50 -26.79
N HIS A 252 0.18 -31.46 -27.14
CA HIS A 252 -1.16 -31.57 -27.73
C HIS A 252 -1.16 -31.76 -29.25
N GLY A 253 -0.01 -31.71 -29.89
CA GLY A 253 0.10 -31.84 -31.34
C GLY A 253 -0.39 -30.61 -32.12
N ASP A 254 -0.48 -29.45 -31.47
CA ASP A 254 -0.80 -28.18 -32.13
C ASP A 254 0.27 -27.80 -33.17
N TYR A 255 1.51 -28.23 -32.94
CA TYR A 255 2.66 -27.97 -33.80
C TYR A 255 3.61 -29.18 -33.85
N ASP A 256 4.17 -29.48 -35.03
CA ASP A 256 5.10 -30.60 -35.22
C ASP A 256 6.53 -30.33 -34.73
N ARG A 257 6.87 -29.05 -34.53
CA ARG A 257 8.22 -28.57 -34.17
C ARG A 257 8.09 -27.38 -33.25
N ILE A 258 9.14 -27.13 -32.47
CA ILE A 258 9.27 -25.96 -31.59
C ILE A 258 8.91 -24.70 -32.39
N PRO A 259 7.75 -24.07 -32.12
CA PRO A 259 7.31 -22.91 -32.87
C PRO A 259 7.98 -21.64 -32.37
N GLU A 260 8.03 -20.61 -33.21
CA GLU A 260 8.47 -19.28 -32.81
C GLU A 260 7.34 -18.57 -32.06
N VAL A 261 7.63 -18.04 -30.88
CA VAL A 261 6.66 -17.30 -30.04
C VAL A 261 7.04 -15.82 -29.99
N ARG A 262 6.08 -14.95 -30.31
CA ARG A 262 6.23 -13.47 -30.29
C ARG A 262 5.03 -12.82 -29.58
N GLY A 263 5.14 -11.51 -29.30
CA GLY A 263 4.03 -10.72 -28.75
C GLY A 263 3.96 -10.64 -27.22
N LEU A 264 4.99 -11.15 -26.53
CA LEU A 264 5.13 -11.06 -25.07
C LEU A 264 5.94 -9.82 -24.67
N ALA A 265 5.63 -9.29 -23.48
CA ALA A 265 6.40 -8.21 -22.88
C ALA A 265 7.75 -8.71 -22.33
N ASP A 266 7.78 -9.88 -21.69
CA ASP A 266 8.97 -10.59 -21.22
C ASP A 266 9.23 -11.81 -22.14
N GLU A 267 10.46 -11.94 -22.63
CA GLU A 267 10.87 -12.99 -23.57
C GLU A 267 10.93 -14.38 -22.92
N LYS A 268 10.87 -14.47 -21.58
CA LYS A 268 11.07 -15.73 -20.84
C LYS A 268 9.80 -16.29 -20.20
N ARG A 269 8.79 -15.47 -19.93
CA ARG A 269 7.56 -15.87 -19.22
C ARG A 269 6.41 -14.91 -19.46
N PHE A 270 5.20 -15.38 -19.15
CA PHE A 270 4.03 -14.52 -19.00
C PHE A 270 4.15 -13.65 -17.74
N LEU A 271 3.68 -12.41 -17.83
CA LEU A 271 3.63 -11.48 -16.69
C LEU A 271 2.35 -11.65 -15.87
N SER A 272 1.27 -12.07 -16.52
CA SER A 272 0.00 -12.41 -15.88
C SER A 272 0.05 -13.78 -15.21
N SER A 273 -0.85 -14.01 -14.25
CA SER A 273 -0.99 -15.31 -13.57
C SER A 273 -2.35 -15.46 -12.91
N LEU A 274 -2.82 -16.71 -12.76
CA LEU A 274 -3.98 -17.06 -11.93
C LEU A 274 -3.55 -17.38 -10.48
N SER A 275 -2.66 -16.56 -9.93
CA SER A 275 -2.05 -16.82 -8.62
C SER A 275 -3.05 -16.90 -7.47
N THR A 276 -4.14 -16.12 -7.53
CA THR A 276 -5.23 -16.18 -6.54
C THR A 276 -5.98 -17.49 -6.66
N TYR A 277 -6.31 -17.92 -7.88
CA TYR A 277 -6.97 -19.20 -8.13
C TYR A 277 -6.15 -20.34 -7.52
N ASN A 278 -4.87 -20.43 -7.86
CA ASN A 278 -3.97 -21.49 -7.39
C ASN A 278 -3.83 -21.49 -5.85
N GLN A 279 -3.77 -20.31 -5.23
CA GLN A 279 -3.69 -20.18 -3.78
C GLN A 279 -5.01 -20.62 -3.11
N LEU A 280 -6.15 -20.17 -3.62
CA LEU A 280 -7.45 -20.44 -3.04
C LEU A 280 -7.93 -21.86 -3.34
N LYS A 281 -7.52 -22.50 -4.44
CA LYS A 281 -7.85 -23.91 -4.76
C LYS A 281 -7.41 -24.84 -3.65
N GLY A 282 -6.24 -24.59 -3.02
CA GLY A 282 -5.77 -25.37 -1.87
C GLY A 282 -6.59 -25.21 -0.59
N ILE A 283 -7.43 -24.18 -0.49
CA ILE A 283 -8.26 -23.88 0.70
C ILE A 283 -9.72 -24.22 0.43
N LEU A 284 -10.25 -23.78 -0.71
CA LEU A 284 -11.65 -23.90 -1.11
C LEU A 284 -11.94 -25.20 -1.86
N HIS A 285 -10.92 -25.90 -2.36
CA HIS A 285 -11.05 -27.15 -3.10
C HIS A 285 -11.98 -26.97 -4.31
N GLU A 286 -12.97 -27.84 -4.52
CA GLU A 286 -13.91 -27.73 -5.65
C GLU A 286 -14.85 -26.52 -5.57
N ALA A 287 -14.97 -25.89 -4.39
CA ALA A 287 -15.82 -24.71 -4.25
C ALA A 287 -15.32 -23.51 -5.09
N ILE A 288 -14.04 -23.50 -5.49
CA ILE A 288 -13.49 -22.41 -6.32
C ILE A 288 -13.96 -22.45 -7.77
N ASP A 289 -14.41 -23.61 -8.26
CA ASP A 289 -14.90 -23.79 -9.63
C ASP A 289 -16.44 -23.79 -9.70
N ASP A 290 -17.10 -23.65 -8.55
CA ASP A 290 -18.55 -23.61 -8.44
C ASP A 290 -19.07 -22.21 -8.80
N SER A 291 -19.90 -22.13 -9.84
CA SER A 291 -20.49 -20.88 -10.32
C SER A 291 -21.32 -20.16 -9.25
N ASP A 292 -22.02 -20.92 -8.39
CA ASP A 292 -22.91 -20.36 -7.37
C ASP A 292 -22.11 -19.69 -6.24
N LYS A 293 -20.82 -20.02 -6.11
CA LYS A 293 -19.93 -19.50 -5.08
C LYS A 293 -19.02 -18.37 -5.56
N GLN A 294 -18.92 -18.12 -6.87
CA GLN A 294 -18.02 -17.11 -7.44
C GLN A 294 -18.22 -15.72 -6.84
N THR A 295 -19.47 -15.32 -6.66
CA THR A 295 -19.80 -14.01 -6.06
C THR A 295 -19.27 -13.89 -4.63
N ASP A 296 -19.36 -14.96 -3.84
CA ASP A 296 -18.82 -14.97 -2.48
C ASP A 296 -17.29 -15.02 -2.47
N ILE A 297 -16.68 -15.73 -3.41
CA ILE A 297 -15.21 -15.77 -3.55
C ILE A 297 -14.66 -14.39 -3.92
N GLU A 298 -15.29 -13.67 -4.84
CA GLU A 298 -14.92 -12.29 -5.17
C GLU A 298 -15.08 -11.36 -3.94
N LYS A 299 -16.13 -11.54 -3.12
CA LYS A 299 -16.25 -10.82 -1.83
C LYS A 299 -15.11 -11.16 -0.87
N ILE A 300 -14.73 -12.43 -0.74
CA ILE A 300 -13.61 -12.86 0.12
C ILE A 300 -12.32 -12.15 -0.29
N ILE A 301 -12.03 -12.12 -1.59
CA ILE A 301 -10.84 -11.45 -2.14
C ILE A 301 -10.89 -9.94 -1.89
N ALA A 302 -12.05 -9.31 -2.12
CA ALA A 302 -12.26 -7.89 -1.86
C ALA A 302 -12.07 -7.55 -0.37
N TRP A 303 -12.66 -8.33 0.53
CA TRP A 303 -12.51 -8.15 1.97
C TRP A 303 -11.06 -8.35 2.43
N SER A 304 -10.35 -9.36 1.92
CA SER A 304 -8.92 -9.57 2.18
C SER A 304 -8.06 -8.40 1.71
N THR A 305 -8.48 -7.71 0.65
CA THR A 305 -7.78 -6.54 0.09
C THR A 305 -7.97 -5.29 0.96
N ILE A 306 -9.14 -5.17 1.61
CA ILE A 306 -9.53 -3.98 2.39
C ILE A 306 -9.13 -4.08 3.85
N PHE A 307 -9.30 -5.26 4.48
CA PHE A 307 -9.06 -5.42 5.91
C PHE A 307 -7.60 -5.78 6.20
N GLU A 308 -6.94 -4.93 7.00
CA GLU A 308 -5.62 -5.25 7.55
C GLU A 308 -5.72 -6.11 8.81
N ASP A 309 -6.82 -5.98 9.56
CA ASP A 309 -7.06 -6.68 10.81
C ASP A 309 -7.81 -8.00 10.58
N LYS A 310 -7.12 -9.07 10.93
CA LYS A 310 -7.56 -10.47 10.81
C LYS A 310 -8.86 -10.77 11.56
N ALA A 311 -9.11 -10.15 12.71
CA ALA A 311 -10.29 -10.44 13.52
C ALA A 311 -11.57 -9.94 12.82
N ILE A 312 -11.51 -8.78 12.18
CA ILE A 312 -12.63 -8.24 11.40
C ILE A 312 -12.86 -9.10 10.17
N PHE A 313 -11.77 -9.45 9.47
CA PHE A 313 -11.90 -10.25 8.27
C PHE A 313 -12.54 -11.60 8.59
N LYS A 314 -12.14 -12.25 9.70
CA LYS A 314 -12.83 -13.44 10.21
C LYS A 314 -14.33 -13.20 10.46
N THR A 315 -14.68 -12.06 11.06
CA THR A 315 -16.08 -11.71 11.32
C THR A 315 -16.87 -11.65 10.02
N LYS A 316 -16.35 -10.96 9.00
CA LYS A 316 -16.94 -10.89 7.66
C LYS A 316 -17.04 -12.25 6.97
N LEU A 317 -16.02 -13.10 7.10
CA LEU A 317 -16.04 -14.45 6.54
C LEU A 317 -17.15 -15.33 7.16
N ASN A 318 -17.58 -15.09 8.40
CA ASN A 318 -18.71 -15.81 8.99
C ASN A 318 -20.06 -15.48 8.34
N GLU A 319 -20.16 -14.41 7.54
CA GLU A 319 -21.37 -14.12 6.75
C GLU A 319 -21.56 -15.11 5.60
N ILE A 320 -20.52 -15.86 5.22
CA ILE A 320 -20.55 -16.82 4.13
C ILE A 320 -20.83 -18.22 4.70
N SER A 321 -22.06 -18.69 4.51
CA SER A 321 -22.59 -19.87 5.18
C SER A 321 -21.90 -21.20 4.83
N TRP A 322 -21.27 -21.30 3.65
CA TRP A 322 -20.62 -22.52 3.20
C TRP A 322 -19.15 -22.65 3.66
N LEU A 323 -18.58 -21.62 4.29
CA LEU A 323 -17.24 -21.69 4.85
C LEU A 323 -17.26 -22.39 6.21
N ASN A 324 -16.36 -23.36 6.39
CA ASN A 324 -16.12 -23.95 7.71
C ASN A 324 -15.03 -23.19 8.49
N ALA A 325 -14.94 -23.44 9.79
CA ALA A 325 -13.97 -22.76 10.67
C ALA A 325 -12.50 -22.93 10.22
N GLY A 326 -12.14 -24.06 9.61
CA GLY A 326 -10.81 -24.29 9.05
C GLY A 326 -10.53 -23.37 7.86
N MET A 327 -11.46 -23.30 6.91
CA MET A 327 -11.39 -22.40 5.75
C MET A 327 -11.31 -20.93 6.20
N ILE A 328 -12.16 -20.51 7.13
CA ILE A 328 -12.16 -19.14 7.66
C ILE A 328 -10.81 -18.78 8.28
N ASN A 329 -10.21 -19.70 9.05
CA ASN A 329 -8.90 -19.47 9.66
C ASN A 329 -7.78 -19.34 8.61
N SER A 330 -7.79 -20.18 7.57
CA SER A 330 -6.82 -20.13 6.47
C SER A 330 -6.97 -18.86 5.64
N LEU A 331 -8.20 -18.53 5.21
CA LEU A 331 -8.50 -17.33 4.45
C LEU A 331 -8.11 -16.07 5.22
N ALA A 332 -8.38 -16.01 6.52
CA ALA A 332 -8.04 -14.84 7.33
C ALA A 332 -6.53 -14.59 7.49
N ASN A 333 -5.67 -15.52 7.09
CA ASN A 333 -4.21 -15.30 7.01
C ASN A 333 -3.77 -14.71 5.67
N ILE A 334 -4.64 -14.73 4.66
CA ILE A 334 -4.34 -14.21 3.33
C ILE A 334 -4.68 -12.73 3.31
N ARG A 335 -3.69 -11.92 2.89
CA ARG A 335 -3.83 -10.48 2.71
C ARG A 335 -3.47 -10.10 1.28
N TYR A 336 -4.48 -9.70 0.52
CA TYR A 336 -4.29 -9.11 -0.81
C TYR A 336 -4.04 -7.61 -0.73
N ARG A 337 -3.51 -7.04 -1.81
CA ARG A 337 -3.17 -5.62 -1.90
C ARG A 337 -3.29 -5.13 -3.33
N GLY A 338 -3.80 -3.92 -3.48
CA GLY A 338 -3.87 -3.23 -4.75
C GLY A 338 -5.19 -3.47 -5.47
N TRP A 339 -5.56 -2.47 -6.26
CA TRP A 339 -6.79 -2.43 -7.02
C TRP A 339 -6.46 -2.49 -8.52
N GLY A 340 -7.35 -3.10 -9.28
CA GLY A 340 -7.33 -3.07 -10.74
C GLY A 340 -7.80 -1.72 -11.27
N GLN A 341 -7.98 -1.66 -12.59
CA GLN A 341 -8.46 -0.46 -13.29
C GLN A 341 -9.92 -0.58 -13.79
N PHE A 342 -10.47 -1.79 -13.73
CA PHE A 342 -11.73 -2.16 -14.35
C PHE A 342 -12.64 -2.85 -13.34
N SER A 343 -13.93 -2.58 -13.48
CA SER A 343 -15.03 -3.12 -12.69
C SER A 343 -15.51 -4.47 -13.23
N HIS A 344 -16.28 -5.17 -12.40
CA HIS A 344 -17.01 -6.35 -12.82
C HIS A 344 -17.97 -6.02 -13.99
N LYS A 345 -18.66 -4.88 -13.90
CA LYS A 345 -19.64 -4.46 -14.89
C LYS A 345 -19.04 -4.29 -16.28
N LEU A 346 -17.90 -3.61 -16.38
CA LEU A 346 -17.19 -3.46 -17.65
C LEU A 346 -16.74 -4.82 -18.22
N LEU A 347 -16.10 -5.64 -17.38
CA LEU A 347 -15.48 -6.89 -17.84
C LEU A 347 -16.51 -7.98 -18.16
N ASN A 348 -17.62 -8.06 -17.43
CA ASN A 348 -18.46 -9.26 -17.45
C ASN A 348 -19.98 -9.01 -17.42
N GLU A 349 -20.45 -7.76 -17.58
CA GLU A 349 -21.90 -7.47 -17.70
C GLU A 349 -22.25 -6.74 -18.98
N LEU A 350 -21.43 -5.77 -19.41
CA LEU A 350 -21.67 -5.05 -20.66
C LEU A 350 -21.43 -5.95 -21.87
N THR A 351 -22.41 -5.98 -22.76
CA THR A 351 -22.35 -6.78 -23.99
C THR A 351 -21.95 -5.98 -25.22
N LEU A 352 -21.16 -6.60 -26.09
CA LEU A 352 -20.75 -6.10 -27.39
C LEU A 352 -21.85 -6.25 -28.45
N SER A 353 -21.57 -5.77 -29.67
CA SER A 353 -22.40 -6.04 -30.85
C SER A 353 -22.61 -7.54 -31.14
N THR A 354 -21.67 -8.38 -30.73
CA THR A 354 -21.76 -9.85 -30.83
C THR A 354 -22.71 -10.49 -29.81
N GLY A 355 -23.21 -9.71 -28.84
CA GLY A 355 -24.04 -10.19 -27.72
C GLY A 355 -23.23 -10.77 -26.54
N ARG A 356 -21.91 -10.86 -26.66
CA ARG A 356 -20.99 -11.39 -25.65
C ARG A 356 -20.47 -10.31 -24.72
N THR A 357 -20.01 -10.68 -23.53
CA THR A 357 -19.28 -9.77 -22.63
C THR A 357 -17.84 -9.53 -23.09
N VAL A 358 -17.17 -8.54 -22.50
CA VAL A 358 -15.73 -8.29 -22.74
C VAL A 358 -14.90 -9.53 -22.40
N PHE A 359 -15.19 -10.18 -21.27
CA PHE A 359 -14.50 -11.38 -20.83
C PHE A 359 -14.72 -12.56 -21.79
N GLU A 360 -15.96 -12.80 -22.22
CA GLU A 360 -16.27 -13.83 -23.21
C GLU A 360 -15.59 -13.58 -24.55
N GLU A 361 -15.56 -12.32 -25.01
CA GLU A 361 -14.91 -11.96 -26.28
C GLU A 361 -13.38 -12.10 -26.19
N LEU A 362 -12.77 -11.80 -25.04
CA LEU A 362 -11.36 -12.09 -24.78
C LEU A 362 -11.07 -13.59 -24.84
N LEU A 363 -11.98 -14.43 -24.35
CA LEU A 363 -11.80 -15.88 -24.39
C LEU A 363 -12.00 -16.45 -25.80
N ILE A 364 -13.00 -16.01 -26.55
CA ILE A 364 -13.40 -16.61 -27.83
C ILE A 364 -12.62 -16.04 -29.02
N SER A 365 -12.37 -14.73 -29.05
CA SER A 365 -11.70 -14.06 -30.18
C SER A 365 -10.20 -13.91 -29.97
N SER A 366 -9.46 -13.37 -30.95
CA SER A 366 -8.05 -13.01 -30.77
C SER A 366 -7.83 -11.52 -30.44
N HIS A 367 -8.91 -10.81 -30.10
CA HIS A 367 -8.85 -9.39 -29.78
C HIS A 367 -8.39 -9.16 -28.33
N ASN A 368 -7.46 -8.24 -28.14
CA ASN A 368 -7.14 -7.73 -26.81
C ASN A 368 -8.18 -6.69 -26.36
N LEU A 369 -8.13 -6.26 -25.10
CA LEU A 369 -9.10 -5.32 -24.53
C LEU A 369 -9.19 -4.01 -25.33
N MET A 370 -8.06 -3.45 -25.76
CA MET A 370 -8.06 -2.20 -26.52
C MET A 370 -8.78 -2.33 -27.86
N GLN A 371 -8.68 -3.50 -28.50
CA GLN A 371 -9.42 -3.80 -29.73
C GLN A 371 -10.92 -4.00 -29.44
N ILE A 372 -11.26 -4.72 -28.36
CA ILE A 372 -12.65 -4.95 -27.93
C ILE A 372 -13.36 -3.63 -27.62
N LEU A 373 -12.68 -2.70 -26.96
CA LEU A 373 -13.20 -1.36 -26.65
C LEU A 373 -13.47 -0.49 -27.89
N THR A 374 -13.07 -0.92 -29.09
CA THR A 374 -13.45 -0.24 -30.33
C THR A 374 -14.86 -0.55 -30.79
N ASP A 375 -15.53 -1.57 -30.22
CA ASP A 375 -16.90 -1.96 -30.55
C ASP A 375 -17.89 -0.81 -30.29
N GLU A 376 -18.67 -0.45 -31.32
CA GLU A 376 -19.56 0.71 -31.27
C GLU A 376 -20.74 0.51 -30.30
N VAL A 377 -21.26 -0.72 -30.16
CA VAL A 377 -22.34 -1.01 -29.21
C VAL A 377 -21.84 -0.88 -27.77
N LEU A 378 -20.63 -1.39 -27.48
CA LEU A 378 -19.99 -1.23 -26.18
C LEU A 378 -19.71 0.25 -25.86
N LYS A 379 -19.13 1.01 -26.81
CA LYS A 379 -18.89 2.45 -26.65
C LYS A 379 -20.18 3.21 -26.35
N GLN A 380 -21.25 2.91 -27.08
CA GLN A 380 -22.54 3.55 -26.86
C GLN A 380 -23.07 3.26 -25.44
N LYS A 381 -23.04 2.00 -24.99
CA LYS A 381 -23.47 1.63 -23.63
C LYS A 381 -22.63 2.32 -22.55
N ILE A 382 -21.31 2.39 -22.72
CA ILE A 382 -20.42 3.11 -21.80
C ILE A 382 -20.80 4.60 -21.76
N ALA A 383 -21.00 5.23 -22.92
CA ALA A 383 -21.37 6.64 -23.01
C ALA A 383 -22.74 6.94 -22.36
N GLU A 384 -23.73 6.06 -22.57
CA GLU A 384 -25.06 6.19 -21.97
C GLU A 384 -25.02 6.08 -20.44
N LEU A 385 -24.30 5.09 -19.90
CA LEU A 385 -24.11 4.93 -18.46
C LEU A 385 -23.38 6.12 -17.85
N ASN A 386 -22.29 6.57 -18.47
CA ASN A 386 -21.54 7.73 -17.99
C ASN A 386 -22.37 9.02 -18.07
N ALA A 387 -23.16 9.21 -19.11
CA ALA A 387 -24.05 10.37 -19.24
C ALA A 387 -25.14 10.38 -18.17
N HIS A 388 -25.65 9.21 -17.78
CA HIS A 388 -26.58 9.07 -16.66
C HIS A 388 -25.93 9.50 -15.34
N GLU A 389 -24.75 8.96 -15.03
CA GLU A 389 -24.03 9.27 -13.79
C GLU A 389 -23.56 10.73 -13.71
N LEU A 390 -23.08 11.29 -14.82
CA LEU A 390 -22.71 12.71 -14.90
C LEU A 390 -23.88 13.66 -14.70
N LYS A 391 -25.09 13.30 -15.17
CA LYS A 391 -26.31 14.08 -14.90
C LYS A 391 -26.71 14.03 -13.44
N ALA A 392 -26.53 12.88 -12.78
CA ALA A 392 -26.88 12.70 -11.37
C ALA A 392 -25.90 13.43 -10.42
N SER A 393 -24.60 13.35 -10.70
CA SER A 393 -23.53 13.86 -9.83
C SER A 393 -23.05 15.28 -10.18
N GLY A 394 -23.14 15.67 -11.45
CA GLY A 394 -22.54 16.89 -11.99
C GLY A 394 -21.06 16.72 -12.37
N ILE A 395 -20.61 17.45 -13.40
CA ILE A 395 -19.27 17.27 -13.99
C ILE A 395 -18.11 17.51 -13.02
N TYR A 396 -18.27 18.45 -12.07
CA TYR A 396 -17.25 18.76 -11.08
C TYR A 396 -17.10 17.64 -10.04
N ALA A 397 -18.20 17.00 -9.62
CA ALA A 397 -18.14 15.85 -8.72
C ALA A 397 -17.48 14.64 -9.41
N ALA A 398 -17.80 14.40 -10.69
CA ALA A 398 -17.13 13.36 -11.47
C ALA A 398 -15.62 13.57 -11.61
N ILE A 399 -15.15 14.83 -11.75
CA ILE A 399 -13.71 15.15 -11.71
C ILE A 399 -13.11 14.86 -10.33
N ASP A 400 -13.85 15.16 -9.26
CA ASP A 400 -13.43 14.92 -7.88
C ASP A 400 -13.26 13.44 -7.57
N ASP A 401 -14.08 12.57 -8.19
CA ASP A 401 -14.04 11.13 -8.01
C ASP A 401 -13.11 10.41 -8.99
N ALA A 402 -12.74 11.05 -10.12
CA ALA A 402 -11.88 10.45 -11.14
C ALA A 402 -10.54 9.92 -10.58
N TYR A 403 -10.10 8.76 -11.07
CA TYR A 403 -8.83 8.15 -10.68
C TYR A 403 -7.64 8.84 -11.36
N THR A 404 -7.30 10.05 -10.91
CA THR A 404 -6.19 10.85 -11.45
C THR A 404 -5.58 11.77 -10.38
N SER A 405 -4.41 12.35 -10.68
CA SER A 405 -3.68 13.20 -9.73
C SER A 405 -4.46 14.48 -9.39
N PRO A 406 -4.31 15.05 -8.18
CA PRO A 406 -4.92 16.34 -7.84
C PRO A 406 -4.55 17.47 -8.83
N SER A 407 -3.34 17.41 -9.39
CA SER A 407 -2.89 18.33 -10.44
C SER A 407 -3.73 18.18 -11.72
N ASN A 408 -3.96 16.96 -12.17
CA ASN A 408 -4.79 16.68 -13.35
C ASN A 408 -6.24 17.08 -13.12
N LYS A 409 -6.80 16.82 -11.93
CA LYS A 409 -8.14 17.29 -11.56
C LYS A 409 -8.25 18.81 -11.64
N LYS A 410 -7.28 19.53 -11.10
CA LYS A 410 -7.23 21.00 -11.19
C LYS A 410 -7.16 21.48 -12.63
N ALA A 411 -6.31 20.86 -13.46
CA ALA A 411 -6.20 21.19 -14.87
C ALA A 411 -7.52 20.97 -15.62
N LEU A 412 -8.20 19.84 -15.40
CA LEU A 412 -9.52 19.56 -15.99
C LEU A 412 -10.56 20.61 -15.60
N ARG A 413 -10.64 21.00 -14.32
CA ARG A 413 -11.55 22.08 -13.88
C ARG A 413 -11.25 23.40 -14.58
N GLN A 414 -9.98 23.75 -14.76
CA GLN A 414 -9.58 24.97 -15.47
C GLN A 414 -9.94 24.91 -16.95
N VAL A 415 -9.72 23.78 -17.61
CA VAL A 415 -10.12 23.58 -19.02
C VAL A 415 -11.62 23.75 -19.18
N LEU A 416 -12.44 23.16 -18.30
CA LEU A 416 -13.88 23.35 -18.32
C LEU A 416 -14.28 24.82 -18.15
N SER A 417 -13.71 25.53 -17.18
CA SER A 417 -13.99 26.96 -17.00
C SER A 417 -13.62 27.80 -18.23
N VAL A 418 -12.50 27.50 -18.90
CA VAL A 418 -12.11 28.18 -20.15
C VAL A 418 -13.12 27.88 -21.27
N ILE A 419 -13.59 26.65 -21.39
CA ILE A 419 -14.61 26.28 -22.38
C ILE A 419 -15.92 27.02 -22.11
N ASP A 420 -16.34 27.11 -20.85
CA ASP A 420 -17.54 27.85 -20.45
C ASP A 420 -17.40 29.35 -20.80
N ASP A 421 -16.27 29.96 -20.50
CA ASP A 421 -15.99 31.37 -20.83
C ASP A 421 -16.01 31.61 -22.34
N ILE A 422 -15.38 30.73 -23.13
CA ILE A 422 -15.38 30.81 -24.60
C ILE A 422 -16.80 30.65 -25.15
N THR A 423 -17.56 29.68 -24.65
CA THR A 423 -18.94 29.41 -25.08
C THR A 423 -19.85 30.59 -24.77
N ASN A 424 -19.71 31.19 -23.58
CA ASN A 424 -20.45 32.37 -23.17
C ASN A 424 -20.07 33.60 -24.02
N ALA A 425 -18.79 33.78 -24.32
CA ALA A 425 -18.31 34.90 -25.15
C ALA A 425 -18.72 34.75 -26.62
N ALA A 426 -18.71 33.53 -27.16
CA ALA A 426 -19.07 33.24 -28.55
C ALA A 426 -20.58 33.06 -28.77
N GLY A 427 -21.36 32.83 -27.71
CA GLY A 427 -22.80 32.59 -27.77
C GLY A 427 -23.21 31.24 -28.38
N GLN A 428 -22.26 30.34 -28.62
CA GLN A 428 -22.49 29.00 -29.20
C GLN A 428 -21.41 28.01 -28.76
N ALA A 429 -21.76 26.73 -28.71
CA ALA A 429 -20.83 25.65 -28.39
C ALA A 429 -19.84 25.37 -29.55
N PRO A 430 -18.60 24.97 -29.27
CA PRO A 430 -17.62 24.63 -30.30
C PRO A 430 -18.01 23.34 -31.03
N ASN A 431 -17.82 23.32 -32.36
CA ASN A 431 -18.02 22.11 -33.17
C ASN A 431 -16.94 21.04 -32.91
N TRP A 432 -15.74 21.48 -32.54
CA TRP A 432 -14.57 20.64 -32.31
C TRP A 432 -13.80 21.14 -31.09
N LEU A 433 -13.42 20.23 -30.21
CA LEU A 433 -12.58 20.50 -29.06
C LEU A 433 -11.36 19.57 -29.13
N TYR A 434 -10.18 20.16 -29.29
CA TYR A 434 -8.91 19.44 -29.25
C TYR A 434 -8.23 19.70 -27.92
N ILE A 435 -7.94 18.63 -27.19
CA ILE A 435 -7.28 18.69 -25.88
C ILE A 435 -5.95 17.96 -26.01
N GLU A 436 -4.86 18.67 -25.72
CA GLU A 436 -3.50 18.11 -25.66
C GLU A 436 -3.05 18.09 -24.19
N THR A 437 -2.52 16.95 -23.76
CA THR A 437 -1.92 16.80 -22.42
C THR A 437 -0.42 16.61 -22.56
N ALA A 438 0.37 17.33 -21.77
CA ALA A 438 1.81 17.10 -21.72
C ALA A 438 2.08 15.75 -21.03
N ASP A 439 2.51 14.76 -21.79
CA ASP A 439 3.13 13.57 -21.22
C ASP A 439 4.41 14.00 -20.50
N GLY A 440 4.65 13.51 -19.28
CA GLY A 440 5.90 13.76 -18.57
C GLY A 440 7.14 13.32 -19.36
N ASP A 441 8.34 13.55 -18.83
CA ASP A 441 9.65 13.45 -19.50
C ASP A 441 10.05 12.08 -20.14
N GLY A 442 9.11 11.14 -20.33
CA GLY A 442 9.32 9.87 -21.00
C GLY A 442 9.40 10.00 -22.52
N VAL A 443 10.44 9.42 -23.12
CA VAL A 443 10.57 9.35 -24.59
C VAL A 443 9.68 8.22 -25.13
N PRO A 444 8.74 8.50 -26.05
CA PRO A 444 7.87 7.49 -26.65
C PRO A 444 8.66 6.39 -27.38
N GLY A 445 8.24 5.14 -27.25
CA GLY A 445 8.80 4.01 -27.99
C GLY A 445 10.09 3.39 -27.43
N LYS A 446 10.68 3.95 -26.36
CA LYS A 446 11.77 3.27 -25.65
C LYS A 446 11.21 2.38 -24.53
N ARG A 447 11.47 1.07 -24.61
CA ARG A 447 11.26 0.14 -23.48
C ARG A 447 11.92 0.75 -22.24
N THR A 448 11.19 0.78 -21.12
CA THR A 448 11.76 1.21 -19.83
C THR A 448 13.00 0.36 -19.55
N ASN A 449 14.17 0.99 -19.52
CA ASN A 449 15.41 0.28 -19.24
C ASN A 449 15.33 -0.24 -17.79
N SER A 450 15.45 -1.56 -17.59
CA SER A 450 15.28 -2.16 -16.27
C SER A 450 16.32 -1.60 -15.31
N ARG A 451 15.97 -1.49 -14.02
CA ARG A 451 16.87 -0.94 -12.99
C ARG A 451 18.21 -1.69 -12.95
N GLN A 452 18.15 -3.02 -13.06
CA GLN A 452 19.31 -3.88 -13.22
C GLN A 452 20.21 -3.44 -14.38
N ARG A 453 19.64 -3.26 -15.57
CA ARG A 453 20.39 -2.93 -16.78
C ARG A 453 21.03 -1.55 -16.70
N LYS A 454 20.34 -0.57 -16.11
CA LYS A 454 20.93 0.75 -15.80
C LYS A 454 22.14 0.63 -14.87
N ILE A 455 22.07 -0.19 -13.83
CA ILE A 455 23.19 -0.42 -12.89
C ILE A 455 24.35 -1.12 -13.60
N GLN A 456 24.08 -2.13 -14.43
CA GLN A 456 25.10 -2.80 -15.24
C GLN A 456 25.84 -1.81 -16.16
N GLU A 457 25.09 -0.93 -16.85
CA GLU A 457 25.67 0.11 -17.71
C GLU A 457 26.52 1.10 -16.90
N ILE A 458 26.10 1.48 -15.69
CA ILE A 458 26.90 2.33 -14.79
C ILE A 458 28.19 1.62 -14.39
N TYR A 459 28.10 0.36 -13.94
CA TYR A 459 29.26 -0.41 -13.45
C TYR A 459 30.27 -0.74 -14.55
N ALA A 460 29.80 -0.92 -15.78
CA ALA A 460 30.65 -1.10 -16.96
C ALA A 460 31.47 0.17 -17.27
N ASN A 461 30.91 1.35 -17.03
CA ASN A 461 31.52 2.64 -17.35
C ASN A 461 32.15 3.36 -16.15
N ALA A 462 31.96 2.87 -14.93
CA ALA A 462 32.49 3.47 -13.71
C ALA A 462 33.99 3.19 -13.54
N ALA A 463 34.75 4.20 -13.11
CA ALA A 463 36.16 4.08 -12.76
C ALA A 463 36.35 3.06 -11.62
N GLN A 464 37.42 2.26 -11.69
CA GLN A 464 37.75 1.25 -10.66
C GLN A 464 37.96 1.83 -9.27
N GLU A 465 38.34 3.11 -9.17
CA GLU A 465 38.54 3.81 -7.89
C GLU A 465 37.22 4.12 -7.16
N LEU A 466 36.09 4.20 -7.88
CA LEU A 466 34.78 4.57 -7.32
C LEU A 466 33.97 3.36 -6.84
N ILE A 467 34.25 2.17 -7.37
CA ILE A 467 33.50 0.94 -7.07
C ILE A 467 34.49 -0.20 -6.88
N THR A 468 34.54 -0.75 -5.65
CA THR A 468 35.45 -1.85 -5.31
C THR A 468 35.12 -3.12 -6.09
N GLY A 469 36.13 -3.98 -6.30
CA GLY A 469 35.95 -5.26 -6.97
C GLY A 469 34.95 -6.19 -6.27
N SER A 470 34.80 -6.11 -4.95
CA SER A 470 33.83 -6.89 -4.18
C SER A 470 32.38 -6.57 -4.56
N VAL A 471 32.03 -5.28 -4.65
CA VAL A 471 30.67 -4.84 -4.98
C VAL A 471 30.33 -5.15 -6.44
N ARG A 472 31.33 -5.18 -7.33
CA ARG A 472 31.15 -5.66 -8.71
C ARG A 472 30.81 -7.16 -8.74
N GLY A 473 31.52 -7.98 -7.97
CA GLY A 473 31.22 -9.42 -7.85
C GLY A 473 29.83 -9.67 -7.28
N GLU A 474 29.43 -8.92 -6.26
CA GLU A 474 28.08 -9.01 -5.68
C GLU A 474 26.98 -8.64 -6.69
N LEU A 475 27.23 -7.67 -7.58
CA LEU A 475 26.31 -7.33 -8.66
C LEU A 475 26.15 -8.53 -9.62
N GLU A 476 27.25 -9.14 -10.03
CA GLU A 476 27.26 -10.34 -10.89
C GLU A 476 26.49 -11.50 -10.24
N ASP A 477 26.69 -11.73 -8.94
CA ASP A 477 25.98 -12.77 -8.18
C ASP A 477 24.47 -12.51 -8.07
N LYS A 478 24.06 -11.27 -7.81
CA LYS A 478 22.63 -10.91 -7.77
C LYS A 478 21.96 -11.00 -9.14
N ILE A 479 22.71 -10.70 -10.21
CA ILE A 479 22.25 -10.92 -11.60
C ILE A 479 22.09 -12.43 -11.88
N ALA A 480 23.11 -13.24 -11.54
CA ALA A 480 23.11 -14.67 -11.78
C ALA A 480 21.98 -15.39 -11.03
N SER A 481 21.75 -14.99 -9.78
CA SER A 481 20.65 -15.49 -8.94
C SER A 481 19.27 -14.93 -9.28
N ARG A 482 19.17 -14.04 -10.29
CA ARG A 482 17.93 -13.39 -10.72
C ARG A 482 17.20 -12.68 -9.56
N ALA A 483 17.97 -12.02 -8.69
CA ALA A 483 17.41 -11.25 -7.60
C ALA A 483 16.55 -10.10 -8.12
N ASP A 484 15.49 -9.75 -7.38
CA ASP A 484 14.70 -8.56 -7.69
C ASP A 484 15.46 -7.29 -7.28
N PHE A 485 15.58 -6.33 -8.20
CA PHE A 485 16.27 -5.06 -7.99
C PHE A 485 15.34 -4.05 -7.29
N THR A 486 15.03 -4.39 -6.04
CA THR A 486 14.30 -3.54 -5.09
C THR A 486 14.98 -2.19 -4.90
N ASP A 487 14.25 -1.18 -4.41
CA ASP A 487 14.82 0.15 -4.16
C ASP A 487 16.09 0.09 -3.31
N ARG A 488 16.12 -0.76 -2.28
CA ARG A 488 17.28 -0.92 -1.39
C ARG A 488 18.49 -1.53 -2.11
N LEU A 489 18.28 -2.57 -2.91
CA LEU A 489 19.36 -3.19 -3.68
C LEU A 489 19.89 -2.25 -4.77
N VAL A 490 19.01 -1.48 -5.39
CA VAL A 490 19.36 -0.44 -6.36
C VAL A 490 20.19 0.65 -5.71
N LEU A 491 19.75 1.17 -4.55
CA LEU A 491 20.49 2.18 -3.79
C LEU A 491 21.86 1.66 -3.36
N TYR A 492 21.95 0.42 -2.84
CA TYR A 492 23.22 -0.21 -2.49
C TYR A 492 24.23 -0.14 -3.64
N PHE A 493 23.84 -0.57 -4.84
CA PHE A 493 24.73 -0.53 -5.99
C PHE A 493 24.98 0.89 -6.50
N MET A 494 23.99 1.78 -6.48
CA MET A 494 24.18 3.19 -6.84
C MET A 494 25.13 3.92 -5.89
N GLN A 495 25.20 3.49 -4.62
CA GLN A 495 26.10 4.03 -3.59
C GLN A 495 27.45 3.30 -3.53
N GLY A 496 27.71 2.36 -4.43
CA GLY A 496 28.97 1.60 -4.45
C GLY A 496 29.17 0.72 -3.20
N GLY A 497 28.08 0.23 -2.60
CA GLY A 497 28.11 -0.64 -1.43
C GLY A 497 28.48 0.04 -0.13
N ARG A 498 28.30 1.37 -0.03
CA ARG A 498 28.62 2.16 1.16
C ARG A 498 27.47 3.05 1.59
N ASP A 499 27.38 3.30 2.88
CA ASP A 499 26.45 4.26 3.42
C ASP A 499 26.90 5.68 3.02
N ILE A 500 25.99 6.47 2.44
CA ILE A 500 26.32 7.81 1.92
C ILE A 500 26.58 8.84 3.04
N TYR A 501 26.13 8.58 4.26
CA TYR A 501 26.27 9.47 5.41
C TYR A 501 27.49 9.13 6.26
N THR A 502 27.80 7.85 6.44
CA THR A 502 28.93 7.41 7.27
C THR A 502 30.16 6.98 6.47
N GLY A 503 30.00 6.61 5.20
CA GLY A 503 31.05 6.05 4.35
C GLY A 503 31.39 4.59 4.65
N GLU A 504 30.76 3.99 5.66
CA GLU A 504 30.99 2.62 6.09
C GLU A 504 30.45 1.62 5.04
N PRO A 505 31.14 0.46 4.84
CA PRO A 505 30.64 -0.59 3.98
C PRO A 505 29.27 -1.12 4.44
N LEU A 506 28.35 -1.29 3.49
CA LEU A 506 27.04 -1.90 3.74
C LEU A 506 27.13 -3.42 3.50
N ASN A 507 26.39 -4.20 4.28
CA ASN A 507 26.27 -5.64 4.06
C ASN A 507 25.08 -5.93 3.12
N ILE A 508 25.38 -6.43 1.91
CA ILE A 508 24.37 -6.74 0.89
C ILE A 508 23.35 -7.81 1.31
N ASP A 509 23.73 -8.74 2.19
CA ASP A 509 22.82 -9.76 2.70
C ASP A 509 21.93 -9.25 3.83
N ASN A 510 22.19 -8.03 4.30
CA ASN A 510 21.47 -7.43 5.41
C ASN A 510 20.95 -6.01 5.15
N LEU A 511 20.64 -5.70 3.88
CA LEU A 511 20.10 -4.39 3.46
C LEU A 511 18.75 -4.03 4.09
N SER A 512 18.10 -4.98 4.77
CA SER A 512 16.81 -4.76 5.41
C SER A 512 16.87 -4.42 6.90
N SER A 513 18.05 -4.47 7.50
CA SER A 513 18.27 -4.27 8.94
C SER A 513 18.77 -2.87 9.31
N GLY A 514 18.31 -1.86 8.58
CA GLY A 514 18.55 -0.46 8.92
C GLY A 514 17.37 0.09 9.72
N TRP A 515 17.49 -0.01 11.06
CA TRP A 515 16.56 0.38 12.14
C TRP A 515 15.31 -0.47 12.35
#